data_AF-A0A0M3STX1-F1
#
_entry.id   AF-A0A0M3STX1-F1
#
_cell.length_a   1.000
_cell.length_b   1.000
_cell.length_c   1.000
_cell.angle_alpha   90.00
_cell.angle_beta   90.00
_cell.angle_gamma   90.00
#
_symmetry.space_group_name_H-M   'P 1'
#
loop_
_entity.id
_entity.type
_entity.pdbx_description
1 polymer ?
#
loop_
_entity_poly.entity_id
_entity_poly.type
_entity_poly.pdbx_seq_one_letter_code
_entity_poly.pdbx_strand_id
1 'polypeptide(L)'
;MVISAAPRVERLASSGIEVIPQEYVRPQEELTSIGNVFEEEKKEEGPRVPTIDLKGINSEDPVEREKCKEELKKAAAGWGVMHLVNHGIPDELIERVKKAGETFFDLPIEEKEKYANDQATGKIQGYGSKLANNACGQLEWEDYFFHLVYPEDKRDLSIWPKTPTDYKEATSEYARQLRGLATTILSTLSLGLGLEAGRLEKEVGGMEEFLLQLKINYYPRCPQPELALGVEAHTDVSALTFILHNMVPGLQLFYEGKWVTAKCVPNSIIMHIGDTIEILSNGKYKSILHRGLVNKEKVRISWAVFCEPPKEKIILQPLPETVSEEEPPRYPPRTFVQHIEHKLFRRTQDLHSNRISK
;
A
#
# COMPACT_ATOMS: atom_id res chain seq x y z
N MET A 1 9.60 -18.48 27.78
CA MET A 1 9.83 -17.01 27.81
C MET A 1 8.58 -16.36 27.25
N VAL A 2 7.88 -15.56 28.04
CA VAL A 2 6.78 -14.73 27.53
C VAL A 2 7.43 -13.69 26.63
N ILE A 3 7.26 -13.82 25.32
CA ILE A 3 7.71 -12.79 24.37
C ILE A 3 6.84 -11.58 24.69
N SER A 4 7.41 -10.58 25.38
CA SER A 4 6.77 -9.28 25.55
C SER A 4 6.38 -8.78 24.18
N ALA A 5 5.10 -8.44 23.97
CA ALA A 5 4.66 -7.78 22.75
C ALA A 5 5.59 -6.60 22.48
N ALA A 6 6.03 -6.43 21.23
CA ALA A 6 6.84 -5.28 20.85
C ALA A 6 6.07 -4.00 21.26
N PRO A 7 6.75 -3.02 21.90
CA PRO A 7 6.08 -1.82 22.36
C PRO A 7 5.50 -1.06 21.15
N ARG A 8 4.25 -0.59 21.27
CA ARG A 8 3.62 0.29 20.28
C ARG A 8 4.49 1.51 20.02
N VAL A 9 4.67 1.86 18.75
CA VAL A 9 5.52 3.00 18.35
C VAL A 9 4.94 4.30 18.90
N GLU A 10 3.61 4.42 18.98
CA GLU A 10 2.95 5.56 19.60
C GLU A 10 3.30 5.74 21.08
N ARG A 11 3.36 4.63 21.83
CA ARG A 11 3.77 4.66 23.25
C ARG A 11 5.22 5.10 23.37
N LEU A 12 6.08 4.58 22.50
CA LEU A 12 7.49 4.94 22.45
C LEU A 12 7.67 6.42 22.12
N ALA A 13 7.01 6.93 21.08
CA ALA A 13 7.06 8.33 20.69
C ALA A 13 6.55 9.28 21.79
N SER A 14 5.58 8.84 22.59
CA SER A 14 4.99 9.65 23.68
C SER A 14 5.75 9.53 25.01
N SER A 15 6.77 8.67 25.09
CA SER A 15 7.51 8.41 26.34
C SER A 15 8.56 9.47 26.71
N GLY A 16 8.81 10.44 25.83
CA GLY A 16 9.80 11.50 26.02
C GLY A 16 11.23 11.11 25.62
N ILE A 17 11.40 10.01 24.87
CA ILE A 17 12.71 9.65 24.32
C ILE A 17 13.23 10.68 23.31
N GLU A 18 14.52 10.97 23.40
CA GLU A 18 15.23 11.81 22.42
C GLU A 18 15.98 10.97 21.38
N VAL A 19 16.30 9.72 21.73
CA VAL A 19 17.04 8.77 20.89
C VAL A 19 16.16 7.56 20.62
N ILE A 20 16.02 7.19 19.35
CA ILE A 20 15.24 6.02 18.96
C ILE A 20 15.99 4.72 19.32
N PRO A 21 15.30 3.63 19.69
CA PRO A 21 15.93 2.33 19.91
C PRO A 21 16.63 1.81 18.65
N GLN A 22 17.70 1.04 18.85
CA GLN A 22 18.58 0.56 17.78
C GLN A 22 17.84 -0.27 16.73
N GLU A 23 16.77 -0.95 17.12
CA GLU A 23 15.92 -1.76 16.25
C GLU A 23 15.24 -0.93 15.16
N TYR A 24 15.02 0.37 15.38
CA TYR A 24 14.42 1.29 14.41
C TYR A 24 15.45 2.00 13.52
N VAL A 25 16.73 1.97 13.92
CA VAL A 25 17.82 2.62 13.17
C VAL A 25 18.14 1.84 11.91
N ARG A 26 18.00 2.47 10.74
CA ARG A 26 18.25 1.84 9.42
C ARG A 26 19.73 1.52 9.21
N PRO A 27 20.07 0.52 8.36
CA PRO A 27 21.45 0.22 8.02
C PRO A 27 22.14 1.40 7.33
N GLN A 28 23.46 1.50 7.48
CA GLN A 28 24.26 2.63 6.98
C GLN A 28 24.06 2.88 5.48
N GLU A 29 23.85 1.81 4.70
CA GLU A 29 23.62 1.88 3.27
C GLU A 29 22.30 2.61 2.94
N GLU A 30 21.26 2.42 3.74
CA GLU A 30 19.97 3.08 3.57
C GLU A 30 19.98 4.54 4.07
N LEU A 31 20.70 4.83 5.16
CA LEU A 31 20.73 6.15 5.80
C LEU A 31 21.14 7.27 4.84
N THR A 32 22.02 6.98 3.88
CA THR A 32 22.48 7.96 2.87
C THR A 32 21.35 8.51 1.99
N SER A 33 20.23 7.80 1.92
CA SER A 33 19.08 8.15 1.09
C SER A 33 17.92 8.76 1.88
N ILE A 34 17.98 8.79 3.22
CA ILE A 34 16.90 9.27 4.08
C ILE A 34 17.14 10.75 4.38
N GLY A 35 16.21 11.60 3.95
CA GLY A 35 16.29 13.06 4.10
C GLY A 35 15.07 13.64 4.82
N ASN A 36 15.06 14.96 4.99
CA ASN A 36 13.91 15.67 5.55
C ASN A 36 12.76 15.66 4.54
N VAL A 37 11.68 14.95 4.87
CA VAL A 37 10.52 14.79 3.97
C VAL A 37 9.89 16.12 3.52
N PHE A 38 9.89 17.15 4.37
CA PHE A 38 9.31 18.46 4.02
C PHE A 38 10.20 19.27 3.08
N GLU A 39 11.52 19.05 3.11
CA GLU A 39 12.44 19.63 2.13
C GLU A 39 12.36 18.86 0.81
N GLU A 40 12.29 17.54 0.87
CA GLU A 40 12.14 16.68 -0.31
C GLU A 40 10.82 16.92 -1.06
N GLU A 41 9.69 17.12 -0.37
CA GLU A 41 8.40 17.43 -1.00
C GLU A 41 8.42 18.78 -1.76
N LYS A 42 9.18 19.76 -1.25
CA LYS A 42 9.30 21.10 -1.86
C LYS A 42 10.18 21.11 -3.10
N LYS A 43 10.94 20.05 -3.37
CA LYS A 43 11.76 19.98 -4.58
C LYS A 43 10.87 19.92 -5.81
N GLU A 44 11.13 20.81 -6.75
CA GLU A 44 10.41 20.89 -8.03
C GLU A 44 11.19 20.21 -9.17
N GLU A 45 12.45 19.85 -8.95
CA GLU A 45 13.32 19.26 -9.97
C GLU A 45 13.14 17.74 -10.08
N GLY A 46 13.30 17.22 -11.30
CA GLY A 46 13.29 15.79 -11.58
C GLY A 46 11.92 15.20 -11.91
N PRO A 47 11.85 13.87 -12.11
CA PRO A 47 10.62 13.16 -12.41
C PRO A 47 9.59 13.30 -11.28
N ARG A 48 8.30 13.32 -11.63
CA ARG A 48 7.19 13.45 -10.68
C ARG A 48 6.16 12.37 -10.90
N VAL A 49 5.54 11.92 -9.80
CA VAL A 49 4.42 10.98 -9.84
C VAL A 49 3.31 11.59 -10.72
N PRO A 50 2.86 10.88 -11.77
CA PRO A 50 1.86 11.42 -12.69
C PRO A 50 0.51 11.59 -11.99
N THR A 51 -0.22 12.64 -12.38
CA THR A 51 -1.62 12.83 -12.00
C THR A 51 -2.50 12.48 -13.21
N ILE A 52 -3.45 11.57 -13.01
CA ILE A 52 -4.35 11.04 -14.03
C ILE A 52 -5.77 11.47 -13.69
N ASP A 53 -6.39 12.19 -14.63
CA ASP A 53 -7.77 12.63 -14.53
C ASP A 53 -8.70 11.54 -15.10
N LEU A 54 -9.56 10.99 -14.23
CA LEU A 54 -10.49 9.92 -14.58
C LEU A 54 -11.87 10.42 -15.04
N LYS A 55 -12.10 11.73 -15.13
CA LYS A 55 -13.40 12.29 -15.54
C LYS A 55 -13.90 11.71 -16.86
N GLY A 56 -13.00 11.53 -17.82
CA GLY A 56 -13.30 11.02 -19.16
C GLY A 56 -13.35 9.49 -19.28
N ILE A 57 -13.06 8.71 -18.22
CA ILE A 57 -12.83 7.26 -18.32
C ILE A 57 -14.05 6.48 -18.85
N ASN A 58 -15.25 7.00 -18.60
CA ASN A 58 -16.53 6.47 -19.05
C ASN A 58 -17.29 7.47 -19.95
N SER A 59 -16.59 8.42 -20.58
CA SER A 59 -17.22 9.41 -21.47
C SER A 59 -17.97 8.74 -22.64
N GLU A 60 -19.07 9.35 -23.05
CA GLU A 60 -19.79 8.98 -24.28
C GLU A 60 -18.97 9.32 -25.53
N ASP A 61 -18.10 10.34 -25.45
CA ASP A 61 -17.14 10.68 -26.50
C ASP A 61 -16.02 9.62 -26.55
N PRO A 62 -15.91 8.84 -27.63
CA PRO A 62 -14.87 7.82 -27.75
C PRO A 62 -13.45 8.38 -27.72
N VAL A 63 -13.23 9.61 -28.20
CA VAL A 63 -11.90 10.24 -28.27
C VAL A 63 -11.44 10.64 -26.87
N GLU A 64 -12.30 11.28 -26.09
CA GLU A 64 -12.02 11.62 -24.69
C GLU A 64 -11.78 10.36 -23.85
N ARG A 65 -12.64 9.36 -24.04
CA ARG A 65 -12.53 8.08 -23.33
C ARG A 65 -11.22 7.37 -23.62
N GLU A 66 -10.83 7.26 -24.89
CA GLU A 66 -9.59 6.58 -25.28
C GLU A 66 -8.36 7.34 -24.80
N LYS A 67 -8.39 8.68 -24.85
CA LYS A 67 -7.29 9.51 -24.32
C LYS A 67 -7.06 9.25 -22.83
N CYS A 68 -8.13 9.25 -22.03
CA CYS A 68 -8.04 9.00 -20.59
C CYS A 68 -7.48 7.59 -20.29
N LYS A 69 -7.96 6.57 -21.03
CA LYS A 69 -7.46 5.20 -20.92
C LYS A 69 -5.98 5.07 -21.27
N GLU A 70 -5.54 5.75 -22.32
CA GLU A 70 -4.14 5.74 -22.76
C GLU A 70 -3.22 6.45 -21.76
N GLU A 71 -3.66 7.56 -21.14
CA GLU A 71 -2.91 8.25 -20.08
C GLU A 71 -2.72 7.34 -18.85
N LEU A 72 -3.77 6.65 -18.41
CA LEU A 72 -3.69 5.66 -17.34
C LEU A 72 -2.73 4.53 -17.68
N LYS A 73 -2.85 3.95 -18.88
CA LYS A 73 -1.97 2.88 -19.37
C LYS A 73 -0.51 3.30 -19.36
N LYS A 74 -0.19 4.49 -19.88
CA LYS A 74 1.18 5.04 -19.91
C LYS A 74 1.73 5.21 -18.49
N ALA A 75 0.92 5.72 -17.56
CA ALA A 75 1.34 5.86 -16.16
C ALA A 75 1.56 4.49 -15.50
N ALA A 76 0.70 3.50 -15.75
CA ALA A 76 0.85 2.15 -15.21
C ALA A 76 2.09 1.43 -15.76
N ALA A 77 2.44 1.64 -17.04
CA ALA A 77 3.60 1.03 -17.68
C ALA A 77 4.92 1.76 -17.40
N GLY A 78 4.87 3.08 -17.24
CA GLY A 78 6.05 3.92 -16.99
C GLY A 78 6.39 4.01 -15.51
N TRP A 79 5.41 4.35 -14.66
CA TRP A 79 5.60 4.57 -13.23
C TRP A 79 5.09 3.42 -12.38
N GLY A 80 3.95 2.83 -12.74
CA GLY A 80 3.27 1.87 -11.86
C GLY A 80 2.59 2.50 -10.64
N VAL A 81 2.64 3.82 -10.52
CA VAL A 81 2.02 4.61 -9.46
C VAL A 81 1.53 5.95 -10.02
N MET A 82 0.41 6.44 -9.52
CA MET A 82 -0.18 7.71 -9.97
C MET A 82 -1.12 8.32 -8.93
N HIS A 83 -1.32 9.63 -8.99
CA HIS A 83 -2.44 10.30 -8.32
C HIS A 83 -3.67 10.23 -9.24
N LEU A 84 -4.77 9.68 -8.76
CA LEU A 84 -6.05 9.71 -9.46
C LEU A 84 -6.86 10.92 -8.99
N VAL A 85 -7.38 11.73 -9.91
CA VAL A 85 -8.34 12.81 -9.63
C VAL A 85 -9.61 12.58 -10.43
N ASN A 86 -10.73 13.18 -10.01
CA ASN A 86 -12.05 12.94 -10.59
C ASN A 86 -12.41 11.44 -10.67
N HIS A 87 -11.99 10.66 -9.67
CA HIS A 87 -12.16 9.20 -9.60
C HIS A 87 -13.60 8.74 -9.28
N GLY A 88 -14.53 9.68 -9.09
CA GLY A 88 -15.97 9.39 -8.87
C GLY A 88 -16.36 9.03 -7.44
N ILE A 89 -15.41 8.95 -6.50
CA ILE A 89 -15.70 8.74 -5.08
C ILE A 89 -15.96 10.11 -4.43
N PRO A 90 -17.09 10.33 -3.74
CA PRO A 90 -17.41 11.64 -3.15
C PRO A 90 -16.37 12.09 -2.11
N ASP A 91 -15.95 13.36 -2.20
CA ASP A 91 -15.00 13.96 -1.25
C ASP A 91 -15.51 13.87 0.20
N GLU A 92 -16.81 14.08 0.42
CA GLU A 92 -17.44 13.97 1.74
C GLU A 92 -17.27 12.58 2.38
N LEU A 93 -17.34 11.53 1.56
CA LEU A 93 -17.12 10.15 2.01
C LEU A 93 -15.65 9.92 2.37
N ILE A 94 -14.72 10.43 1.55
CA ILE A 94 -13.29 10.37 1.81
C ILE A 94 -12.95 11.09 3.12
N GLU A 95 -13.52 12.27 3.37
CA GLU A 95 -13.33 12.99 4.63
C GLU A 95 -13.90 12.22 5.84
N ARG A 96 -15.08 11.60 5.71
CA ARG A 96 -15.64 10.74 6.78
C ARG A 96 -14.72 9.57 7.13
N VAL A 97 -14.18 8.87 6.11
CA VAL A 97 -13.25 7.74 6.33
C VAL A 97 -11.98 8.19 7.01
N LYS A 98 -11.36 9.28 6.53
CA LYS A 98 -10.15 9.85 7.15
C LYS A 98 -10.44 10.25 8.59
N LYS A 99 -11.53 10.99 8.82
CA LYS A 99 -11.91 11.44 10.17
C LYS A 99 -12.18 10.27 11.11
N ALA A 100 -12.79 9.19 10.61
CA ALA A 100 -13.06 8.00 11.39
C ALA A 100 -11.76 7.28 11.81
N GLY A 101 -10.81 7.14 10.89
CA GLY A 101 -9.49 6.57 11.19
C GLY A 101 -8.68 7.44 12.15
N GLU A 102 -8.65 8.76 11.94
CA GLU A 102 -8.00 9.72 12.84
C GLU A 102 -8.58 9.60 14.26
N THR A 103 -9.90 9.63 14.39
CA THR A 103 -10.58 9.54 15.68
C THR A 103 -10.29 8.21 16.40
N PHE A 104 -10.15 7.10 15.66
CA PHE A 104 -9.74 5.83 16.26
C PHE A 104 -8.30 5.88 16.79
N PHE A 105 -7.37 6.45 16.01
CA PHE A 105 -5.97 6.57 16.43
C PHE A 105 -5.74 7.61 17.53
N ASP A 106 -6.62 8.60 17.67
CA ASP A 106 -6.63 9.56 18.78
C ASP A 106 -7.09 8.96 20.13
N LEU A 107 -7.64 7.74 20.13
CA LEU A 107 -8.02 7.06 21.37
C LEU A 107 -6.78 6.71 22.23
N PRO A 108 -6.92 6.59 23.56
CA PRO A 108 -5.86 6.03 24.40
C PRO A 108 -5.39 4.66 23.89
N ILE A 109 -4.10 4.37 24.00
CA ILE A 109 -3.50 3.11 23.53
C ILE A 109 -4.25 1.91 24.15
N GLU A 110 -4.62 2.00 25.42
CA GLU A 110 -5.36 0.97 26.15
C GLU A 110 -6.74 0.66 25.54
N GLU A 111 -7.39 1.65 24.91
CA GLU A 111 -8.64 1.44 24.18
C GLU A 111 -8.39 0.79 22.81
N LYS A 112 -7.28 1.14 22.14
CA LYS A 112 -6.87 0.52 20.88
C LYS A 112 -6.42 -0.94 21.07
N GLU A 113 -5.77 -1.27 22.18
CA GLU A 113 -5.35 -2.63 22.53
C GLU A 113 -6.52 -3.62 22.68
N LYS A 114 -7.74 -3.14 22.91
CA LYS A 114 -8.94 -4.01 22.88
C LYS A 114 -9.19 -4.63 21.50
N TYR A 115 -8.59 -4.08 20.46
CA TYR A 115 -8.64 -4.57 19.10
C TYR A 115 -7.31 -5.18 18.64
N ALA A 116 -6.38 -5.46 19.56
CA ALA A 116 -5.06 -5.96 19.20
C ALA A 116 -5.13 -7.24 18.36
N ASN A 117 -4.32 -7.28 17.32
CA ASN A 117 -4.11 -8.50 16.56
C ASN A 117 -3.23 -9.49 17.34
N ASP A 118 -3.26 -10.76 16.93
CA ASP A 118 -2.42 -11.81 17.50
C ASP A 118 -1.93 -12.73 16.38
N GLN A 119 -0.79 -12.35 15.81
CA GLN A 119 -0.17 -13.07 14.70
C GLN A 119 0.23 -14.50 15.11
N ALA A 120 0.55 -14.76 16.38
CA ALA A 120 0.97 -16.07 16.86
C ALA A 120 -0.17 -17.09 16.83
N THR A 121 -1.41 -16.65 17.00
CA THR A 121 -2.61 -17.49 16.86
C THR A 121 -3.28 -17.39 15.48
N GLY A 122 -2.62 -16.72 14.52
CA GLY A 122 -3.15 -16.53 13.16
C GLY A 122 -4.19 -15.40 13.02
N LYS A 123 -4.46 -14.64 14.09
CA LYS A 123 -5.34 -13.47 14.07
C LYS A 123 -4.59 -12.26 13.53
N ILE A 124 -4.50 -12.16 12.20
CA ILE A 124 -3.74 -11.09 11.52
C ILE A 124 -4.46 -9.73 11.52
N GLN A 125 -5.78 -9.71 11.66
CA GLN A 125 -6.58 -8.48 11.65
C GLN A 125 -6.63 -7.83 13.03
N GLY A 126 -6.74 -6.50 13.08
CA GLY A 126 -6.79 -5.69 14.29
C GLY A 126 -5.67 -4.65 14.38
N TYR A 127 -5.50 -4.09 15.57
CA TYR A 127 -4.48 -3.12 15.94
C TYR A 127 -3.12 -3.80 16.15
N GLY A 128 -2.13 -3.42 15.35
CA GLY A 128 -0.84 -4.05 15.25
C GLY A 128 0.29 -3.03 15.24
N SER A 129 1.48 -3.49 15.60
CA SER A 129 2.73 -2.86 15.21
C SER A 129 3.55 -3.95 14.54
N LYS A 130 4.39 -3.62 13.57
CA LYS A 130 5.10 -4.67 12.85
C LYS A 130 6.10 -5.32 13.80
N LEU A 131 5.90 -6.60 14.06
CA LEU A 131 6.85 -7.41 14.82
C LEU A 131 8.10 -7.60 13.95
N ALA A 132 9.28 -7.59 14.58
CA ALA A 132 10.54 -7.89 13.89
C ALA A 132 10.52 -9.35 13.39
N ASN A 133 10.04 -9.56 12.17
CA ASN A 133 9.86 -10.89 11.60
C ASN A 133 11.10 -11.37 10.82
N ASN A 134 12.30 -10.84 11.11
CA ASN A 134 13.53 -11.23 10.41
C ASN A 134 14.77 -11.27 11.33
N ALA A 135 15.83 -11.92 10.84
CA ALA A 135 17.08 -12.17 11.56
C ALA A 135 17.88 -10.91 11.94
N CYS A 136 17.48 -9.72 11.50
CA CYS A 136 18.09 -8.44 11.89
C CYS A 136 17.39 -7.72 13.03
N GLY A 137 16.20 -8.18 13.47
CA GLY A 137 15.51 -7.54 14.59
C GLY A 137 15.01 -6.12 14.25
N GLN A 138 14.97 -5.76 12.97
CA GLN A 138 14.68 -4.39 12.55
C GLN A 138 13.17 -4.12 12.53
N LEU A 139 12.79 -2.98 13.09
CA LEU A 139 11.42 -2.51 13.22
C LEU A 139 11.19 -1.27 12.36
N GLU A 140 9.94 -1.03 12.00
CA GLU A 140 9.51 0.20 11.35
C GLU A 140 8.77 1.12 12.32
N TRP A 141 8.86 2.43 12.09
CA TRP A 141 8.25 3.46 12.93
C TRP A 141 6.76 3.68 12.58
N GLU A 142 5.96 2.62 12.69
CA GLU A 142 4.51 2.66 12.48
C GLU A 142 3.75 1.73 13.43
N ASP A 143 2.56 2.17 13.82
CA ASP A 143 1.48 1.28 14.26
C ASP A 143 0.43 1.22 13.15
N TYR A 144 -0.43 0.22 13.16
CA TYR A 144 -1.46 0.07 12.13
C TYR A 144 -2.74 -0.57 12.64
N PHE A 145 -3.81 -0.40 11.87
CA PHE A 145 -5.05 -1.16 12.01
C PHE A 145 -5.35 -1.86 10.69
N PHE A 146 -5.47 -3.19 10.70
CA PHE A 146 -5.63 -4.00 9.48
C PHE A 146 -6.89 -4.85 9.51
N HIS A 147 -7.74 -4.79 8.48
CA HIS A 147 -8.90 -5.67 8.37
C HIS A 147 -9.47 -5.76 6.95
N LEU A 148 -10.23 -6.83 6.71
CA LEU A 148 -10.97 -7.02 5.47
C LEU A 148 -12.18 -6.07 5.43
N VAL A 149 -12.35 -5.38 4.30
CA VAL A 149 -13.46 -4.42 4.05
C VAL A 149 -14.39 -4.82 2.92
N TYR A 150 -14.00 -5.73 2.03
CA TYR A 150 -14.84 -6.25 0.95
C TYR A 150 -14.35 -7.66 0.52
N PRO A 151 -15.24 -8.59 0.09
CA PRO A 151 -16.70 -8.46 0.01
C PRO A 151 -17.38 -8.49 1.37
N GLU A 152 -18.62 -7.99 1.39
CA GLU A 152 -19.32 -7.66 2.63
C GLU A 152 -19.59 -8.86 3.56
N ASP A 153 -19.82 -10.03 2.97
CA ASP A 153 -20.12 -11.31 3.61
C ASP A 153 -18.90 -11.97 4.25
N LYS A 154 -17.69 -11.62 3.82
CA LYS A 154 -16.43 -12.18 4.34
C LYS A 154 -15.86 -11.37 5.52
N ARG A 155 -16.45 -10.21 5.85
CA ARG A 155 -15.96 -9.32 6.91
C ARG A 155 -16.24 -9.89 8.30
N ASP A 156 -15.27 -9.76 9.20
CA ASP A 156 -15.52 -9.88 10.63
C ASP A 156 -15.81 -8.50 11.22
N LEU A 157 -17.08 -8.13 11.39
CA LEU A 157 -17.46 -6.82 11.96
C LEU A 157 -17.24 -6.73 13.47
N SER A 158 -16.92 -7.83 14.15
CA SER A 158 -16.70 -7.84 15.61
C SER A 158 -15.39 -7.16 15.99
N ILE A 159 -14.39 -7.22 15.09
CA ILE A 159 -13.08 -6.61 15.28
C ILE A 159 -13.00 -5.16 14.79
N TRP A 160 -14.00 -4.67 14.04
CA TRP A 160 -13.96 -3.30 13.54
C TRP A 160 -14.13 -2.29 14.68
N PRO A 161 -13.43 -1.14 14.64
CA PRO A 161 -13.58 -0.06 15.59
C PRO A 161 -15.05 0.29 15.85
N LYS A 162 -15.41 0.34 17.14
CA LYS A 162 -16.72 0.81 17.61
C LYS A 162 -16.74 2.33 17.82
N THR A 163 -15.56 2.91 17.96
CA THR A 163 -15.35 4.36 18.12
C THR A 163 -14.43 4.84 17.01
N PRO A 164 -14.84 5.84 16.19
CA PRO A 164 -16.16 6.48 16.23
C PRO A 164 -17.27 5.56 15.69
N THR A 165 -18.52 5.90 16.02
CA THR A 165 -19.69 5.10 15.61
C THR A 165 -19.88 5.02 14.10
N ASP A 166 -19.42 6.04 13.36
CA ASP A 166 -19.49 6.09 11.89
C ASP A 166 -18.40 5.25 11.19
N TYR A 167 -17.45 4.66 11.91
CA TYR A 167 -16.34 3.91 11.30
C TYR A 167 -16.84 2.80 10.36
N LYS A 168 -17.82 2.00 10.82
CA LYS A 168 -18.34 0.86 10.06
C LYS A 168 -19.08 1.29 8.81
N GLU A 169 -19.92 2.33 8.91
CA GLU A 169 -20.72 2.81 7.80
C GLU A 169 -19.85 3.47 6.74
N ALA A 170 -19.03 4.47 7.13
CA ALA A 170 -18.15 5.18 6.22
C ALA A 170 -17.16 4.25 5.50
N THR A 171 -16.51 3.34 6.24
CA THR A 171 -15.54 2.40 5.66
C THR A 171 -16.21 1.38 4.72
N SER A 172 -17.43 0.94 5.03
CA SER A 172 -18.18 0.02 4.16
C SER A 172 -18.62 0.68 2.86
N GLU A 173 -19.14 1.89 2.92
CA GLU A 173 -19.51 2.66 1.73
C GLU A 173 -18.29 2.93 0.86
N TYR A 174 -17.18 3.36 1.47
CA TYR A 174 -15.92 3.59 0.77
C TYR A 174 -15.39 2.33 0.09
N ALA A 175 -15.45 1.18 0.75
CA ALA A 175 -15.03 -0.09 0.15
C ALA A 175 -15.86 -0.46 -1.08
N ARG A 176 -17.18 -0.21 -1.08
CA ARG A 176 -18.05 -0.41 -2.26
C ARG A 176 -17.68 0.53 -3.41
N GLN A 177 -17.48 1.81 -3.13
CA GLN A 177 -17.05 2.79 -4.14
C GLN A 177 -15.68 2.43 -4.75
N LEU A 178 -14.71 2.07 -3.90
CA LEU A 178 -13.40 1.60 -4.33
C LEU A 178 -13.47 0.31 -5.16
N ARG A 179 -14.37 -0.61 -4.82
CA ARG A 179 -14.56 -1.84 -5.60
C ARG A 179 -15.00 -1.53 -7.03
N GLY A 180 -15.89 -0.56 -7.21
CA GLY A 180 -16.31 -0.08 -8.53
C GLY A 180 -15.16 0.57 -9.30
N LEU A 181 -14.38 1.44 -8.62
CA LEU A 181 -13.18 2.03 -9.20
C LEU A 181 -12.19 0.96 -9.65
N ALA A 182 -11.90 -0.05 -8.81
CA ALA A 182 -11.00 -1.15 -9.16
C ALA A 182 -11.44 -1.90 -10.42
N THR A 183 -12.75 -2.17 -10.60
CA THR A 183 -13.29 -2.73 -11.86
C THR A 183 -12.98 -1.84 -13.06
N THR A 184 -13.23 -0.53 -12.96
CA THR A 184 -12.94 0.41 -14.06
C THR A 184 -11.46 0.44 -14.43
N ILE A 185 -10.58 0.44 -13.43
CA ILE A 185 -9.12 0.43 -13.64
C ILE A 185 -8.68 -0.90 -14.27
N LEU A 186 -9.05 -2.05 -13.71
CA LEU A 186 -8.70 -3.37 -14.25
C LEU A 186 -9.22 -3.56 -15.67
N SER A 187 -10.40 -3.00 -15.96
CA SER A 187 -10.98 -2.98 -17.30
C SER A 187 -10.12 -2.21 -18.30
N THR A 188 -9.69 -1.02 -17.90
CA THR A 188 -8.81 -0.16 -18.70
C THR A 188 -7.44 -0.79 -18.92
N LEU A 189 -6.85 -1.38 -17.88
CA LEU A 189 -5.58 -2.09 -17.96
C LEU A 189 -5.67 -3.34 -18.85
N SER A 190 -6.80 -4.06 -18.83
CA SER A 190 -7.01 -5.22 -19.70
C SER A 190 -7.02 -4.80 -21.16
N LEU A 191 -7.81 -3.78 -21.51
CA LEU A 191 -7.83 -3.20 -22.85
C LEU A 191 -6.45 -2.66 -23.26
N GLY A 192 -5.72 -2.06 -22.33
CA GLY A 192 -4.37 -1.56 -22.56
C GLY A 192 -3.35 -2.63 -22.94
N LEU A 193 -3.57 -3.88 -22.52
CA LEU A 193 -2.80 -5.06 -22.90
C LEU A 193 -3.32 -5.73 -24.20
N GLY A 194 -4.36 -5.18 -24.82
CA GLY A 194 -5.04 -5.79 -25.98
C GLY A 194 -5.94 -6.98 -25.61
N LEU A 195 -6.39 -7.05 -24.36
CA LEU A 195 -7.25 -8.11 -23.85
C LEU A 195 -8.70 -7.65 -23.80
N GLU A 196 -9.62 -8.61 -23.65
CA GLU A 196 -11.02 -8.32 -23.30
C GLU A 196 -11.09 -7.53 -21.98
N ALA A 197 -12.02 -6.56 -21.92
CA ALA A 197 -12.12 -5.62 -20.80
C ALA A 197 -12.14 -6.31 -19.42
N GLY A 198 -12.91 -7.37 -19.23
CA GLY A 198 -12.99 -8.06 -17.93
C GLY A 198 -11.82 -8.99 -17.60
N ARG A 199 -10.77 -9.07 -18.43
CA ARG A 199 -9.78 -10.15 -18.34
C ARG A 199 -8.98 -10.12 -17.04
N LEU A 200 -8.30 -9.02 -16.70
CA LEU A 200 -7.47 -8.96 -15.48
C LEU A 200 -8.31 -9.17 -14.22
N GLU A 201 -9.51 -8.61 -14.17
CA GLU A 201 -10.42 -8.76 -13.02
C GLU A 201 -10.82 -10.23 -12.80
N LYS A 202 -11.08 -10.97 -13.88
CA LYS A 202 -11.34 -12.41 -13.81
C LYS A 202 -10.15 -13.19 -13.23
N GLU A 203 -8.94 -12.84 -13.64
CA GLU A 203 -7.69 -13.52 -13.22
C GLU A 203 -7.32 -13.24 -11.76
N VAL A 204 -7.90 -12.22 -11.13
CA VAL A 204 -7.70 -11.91 -9.71
C VAL A 204 -8.89 -12.26 -8.81
N GLY A 205 -9.84 -13.06 -9.30
CA GLY A 205 -10.96 -13.59 -8.52
C GLY A 205 -12.32 -12.93 -8.74
N GLY A 206 -12.41 -11.97 -9.66
CA GLY A 206 -13.69 -11.41 -10.11
C GLY A 206 -14.50 -10.73 -9.00
N MET A 207 -15.82 -10.86 -9.07
CA MET A 207 -16.72 -10.21 -8.10
C MET A 207 -16.79 -10.93 -6.74
N GLU A 208 -16.52 -12.23 -6.71
CA GLU A 208 -16.78 -13.09 -5.54
C GLU A 208 -15.53 -13.29 -4.65
N GLU A 209 -14.36 -13.41 -5.27
CA GLU A 209 -13.14 -13.82 -4.58
C GLU A 209 -12.09 -12.70 -4.45
N PHE A 210 -12.30 -11.56 -5.11
CA PHE A 210 -11.41 -10.40 -5.03
C PHE A 210 -11.62 -9.66 -3.70
N LEU A 211 -10.58 -9.61 -2.87
CA LEU A 211 -10.63 -9.11 -1.51
C LEU A 211 -10.12 -7.68 -1.45
N LEU A 212 -10.76 -6.82 -0.66
CA LEU A 212 -10.21 -5.51 -0.29
C LEU A 212 -9.82 -5.53 1.19
N GLN A 213 -8.53 -5.36 1.46
CA GLN A 213 -7.99 -5.24 2.82
C GLN A 213 -7.62 -3.79 3.10
N LEU A 214 -8.17 -3.19 4.16
CA LEU A 214 -7.77 -1.86 4.61
C LEU A 214 -6.66 -1.98 5.66
N LYS A 215 -5.58 -1.24 5.46
CA LYS A 215 -4.56 -0.94 6.46
C LYS A 215 -4.51 0.56 6.69
N ILE A 216 -4.90 0.99 7.89
CA ILE A 216 -4.67 2.35 8.35
C ILE A 216 -3.28 2.36 8.99
N ASN A 217 -2.33 3.03 8.36
CA ASN A 217 -0.97 3.20 8.90
C ASN A 217 -0.89 4.50 9.69
N TYR A 218 -0.41 4.42 10.92
CA TYR A 218 -0.22 5.53 11.84
C TYR A 218 1.27 5.68 12.13
N TYR A 219 1.81 6.84 11.75
CA TYR A 219 3.22 7.17 11.90
C TYR A 219 3.35 8.28 12.97
N PRO A 220 3.68 7.92 14.22
CA PRO A 220 3.94 8.90 15.26
C PRO A 220 5.10 9.82 14.89
N ARG A 221 5.19 10.97 15.56
CA ARG A 221 6.38 11.83 15.46
C ARG A 221 7.62 11.03 15.87
N CYS A 222 8.68 11.10 15.09
CA CYS A 222 9.95 10.44 15.36
C CYS A 222 10.99 11.47 15.83
N PRO A 223 11.73 11.26 16.94
CA PRO A 223 12.74 12.22 17.39
C PRO A 223 13.99 12.26 16.50
N GLN A 224 14.30 11.15 15.80
CA GLN A 224 15.43 11.03 14.86
C GLN A 224 14.94 10.49 13.50
N PRO A 225 14.12 11.25 12.75
CA PRO A 225 13.48 10.77 11.52
C PRO A 225 14.48 10.41 10.41
N GLU A 226 15.68 10.99 10.42
CA GLU A 226 16.77 10.68 9.50
C GLU A 226 17.37 9.27 9.71
N LEU A 227 17.06 8.62 10.83
CA LEU A 227 17.56 7.30 11.17
C LEU A 227 16.52 6.18 10.99
N ALA A 228 15.25 6.50 10.77
CA ALA A 228 14.15 5.53 10.76
C ALA A 228 13.34 5.58 9.45
N LEU A 229 12.61 4.50 9.18
CA LEU A 229 11.55 4.45 8.17
C LEU A 229 10.24 4.10 8.83
N GLY A 230 9.14 4.72 8.36
CA GLY A 230 7.79 4.36 8.78
C GLY A 230 7.35 3.05 8.14
N VAL A 231 7.69 2.84 6.86
CA VAL A 231 7.60 1.54 6.21
C VAL A 231 8.81 1.36 5.30
N GLU A 232 9.38 0.16 5.28
CA GLU A 232 10.59 -0.16 4.55
C GLU A 232 10.40 -0.14 3.03
N ALA A 233 11.50 -0.18 2.27
CA ALA A 233 11.43 -0.33 0.83
C ALA A 233 10.78 -1.67 0.43
N HIS A 234 9.64 -1.59 -0.26
CA HIS A 234 8.88 -2.75 -0.71
C HIS A 234 8.12 -2.47 -2.00
N THR A 235 7.66 -3.54 -2.64
CA THR A 235 6.61 -3.47 -3.66
C THR A 235 5.37 -4.17 -3.11
N ASP A 236 4.19 -3.67 -3.47
CA ASP A 236 2.92 -4.22 -3.00
C ASP A 236 2.65 -5.55 -3.69
N VAL A 237 2.25 -6.57 -2.92
CA VAL A 237 1.93 -7.88 -3.49
C VAL A 237 0.55 -7.93 -4.16
N SER A 238 -0.33 -6.97 -3.83
CA SER A 238 -1.70 -6.82 -4.31
C SER A 238 -1.79 -6.76 -5.84
N ALA A 239 -3.01 -6.76 -6.37
CA ALA A 239 -3.27 -6.40 -7.77
C ALA A 239 -3.20 -4.88 -7.96
N LEU A 240 -3.93 -4.16 -7.12
CA LEU A 240 -3.95 -2.71 -7.04
C LEU A 240 -3.90 -2.29 -5.56
N THR A 241 -3.38 -1.11 -5.28
CA THR A 241 -3.49 -0.47 -3.96
C THR A 241 -3.99 0.95 -4.11
N PHE A 242 -5.00 1.33 -3.35
CA PHE A 242 -5.54 2.70 -3.29
C PHE A 242 -5.22 3.33 -1.94
N ILE A 243 -4.57 4.50 -1.93
CA ILE A 243 -4.05 5.12 -0.71
C ILE A 243 -4.59 6.54 -0.56
N LEU A 244 -5.25 6.80 0.56
CA LEU A 244 -5.52 8.15 1.07
C LEU A 244 -4.43 8.56 2.07
N HIS A 245 -4.22 9.87 2.26
CA HIS A 245 -3.31 10.40 3.26
C HIS A 245 -3.87 11.67 3.93
N ASN A 246 -3.39 12.00 5.13
CA ASN A 246 -3.80 13.17 5.90
C ASN A 246 -3.00 14.46 5.53
N MET A 247 -2.58 14.58 4.26
CA MET A 247 -1.77 15.71 3.76
C MET A 247 -0.42 15.93 4.48
N VAL A 248 0.11 14.91 5.17
CA VAL A 248 1.50 14.89 5.64
C VAL A 248 2.33 14.06 4.65
N PRO A 249 3.38 14.63 4.04
CA PRO A 249 4.20 13.90 3.07
C PRO A 249 4.96 12.76 3.76
N GLY A 250 5.34 11.75 2.98
CA GLY A 250 6.05 10.58 3.51
C GLY A 250 6.29 9.50 2.48
N LEU A 251 5.40 9.34 1.50
CA LEU A 251 5.57 8.35 0.45
C LEU A 251 6.74 8.73 -0.47
N GLN A 252 7.67 7.79 -0.67
CA GLN A 252 8.73 7.90 -1.67
C GLN A 252 8.73 6.69 -2.61
N LEU A 253 9.03 6.95 -3.88
CA LEU A 253 9.01 6.00 -4.99
C LEU A 253 10.43 5.87 -5.54
N PHE A 254 10.90 4.65 -5.77
CA PHE A 254 12.21 4.41 -6.36
C PHE A 254 12.09 4.38 -7.89
N TYR A 255 12.26 5.55 -8.50
CA TYR A 255 12.10 5.77 -9.93
C TYR A 255 13.45 6.12 -10.57
N GLU A 256 13.83 5.43 -11.64
CA GLU A 256 15.09 5.65 -12.36
C GLU A 256 16.34 5.69 -11.45
N GLY A 257 16.36 4.80 -10.44
CA GLY A 257 17.48 4.67 -9.51
C GLY A 257 17.53 5.74 -8.41
N LYS A 258 16.49 6.57 -8.27
CA LYS A 258 16.41 7.64 -7.26
C LYS A 258 15.10 7.56 -6.47
N TRP A 259 15.15 7.98 -5.21
CA TRP A 259 13.95 8.17 -4.41
C TRP A 259 13.27 9.51 -4.77
N VAL A 260 12.04 9.44 -5.26
CA VAL A 260 11.18 10.56 -5.59
C VAL A 260 10.09 10.68 -4.53
N THR A 261 9.92 11.86 -3.94
CA THR A 261 8.86 12.09 -2.93
C THR A 261 7.54 12.43 -3.61
N ALA A 262 6.48 11.70 -3.28
CA ALA A 262 5.14 12.03 -3.76
C ALA A 262 4.64 13.33 -3.11
N LYS A 263 4.06 14.22 -3.92
CA LYS A 263 3.44 15.44 -3.41
C LYS A 263 2.04 15.16 -2.88
N CYS A 264 1.60 15.96 -1.92
CA CYS A 264 0.22 15.91 -1.45
C CYS A 264 -0.73 16.60 -2.46
N VAL A 265 -1.31 15.83 -3.40
CA VAL A 265 -2.31 16.34 -4.35
C VAL A 265 -3.71 16.31 -3.70
N PRO A 266 -4.38 17.46 -3.49
CA PRO A 266 -5.71 17.51 -2.88
C PRO A 266 -6.74 16.70 -3.65
N ASN A 267 -7.70 16.10 -2.92
CA ASN A 267 -8.81 15.33 -3.48
C ASN A 267 -8.37 14.24 -4.47
N SER A 268 -7.20 13.65 -4.21
CA SER A 268 -6.67 12.56 -5.01
C SER A 268 -6.57 11.26 -4.23
N ILE A 269 -6.55 10.16 -4.96
CA ILE A 269 -6.23 8.83 -4.44
C ILE A 269 -4.93 8.38 -5.10
N ILE A 270 -3.92 8.04 -4.31
CA ILE A 270 -2.72 7.43 -4.89
C ILE A 270 -3.04 5.98 -5.23
N MET A 271 -2.78 5.57 -6.46
CA MET A 271 -2.96 4.20 -6.92
C MET A 271 -1.62 3.57 -7.28
N HIS A 272 -1.34 2.39 -6.74
CA HIS A 272 -0.24 1.52 -7.18
C HIS A 272 -0.78 0.35 -8.02
N ILE A 273 -0.01 -0.01 -9.04
CA ILE A 273 0.01 -1.36 -9.61
C ILE A 273 0.83 -2.23 -8.65
N GLY A 274 0.30 -3.37 -8.25
CA GLY A 274 1.03 -4.33 -7.43
C GLY A 274 1.59 -5.50 -8.22
N ASP A 275 2.36 -6.34 -7.54
CA ASP A 275 3.09 -7.48 -8.11
C ASP A 275 2.16 -8.43 -8.86
N THR A 276 0.91 -8.60 -8.41
CA THR A 276 -0.05 -9.49 -9.07
C THR A 276 -0.31 -9.07 -10.51
N ILE A 277 -0.55 -7.76 -10.76
CA ILE A 277 -0.77 -7.25 -12.13
C ILE A 277 0.54 -7.18 -12.91
N GLU A 278 1.66 -6.89 -12.25
CA GLU A 278 2.98 -6.97 -12.90
C GLU A 278 3.24 -8.40 -13.42
N ILE A 279 2.99 -9.43 -12.62
CA ILE A 279 3.14 -10.85 -13.01
C ILE A 279 2.22 -11.18 -14.17
N LEU A 280 0.91 -10.91 -14.04
CA LEU A 280 -0.10 -11.24 -15.07
C LEU A 280 0.20 -10.54 -16.41
N SER A 281 0.74 -9.32 -16.36
CA SER A 281 1.11 -8.54 -17.55
C SER A 281 2.50 -8.83 -18.10
N ASN A 282 3.20 -9.84 -17.58
CA ASN A 282 4.60 -10.16 -17.91
C ASN A 282 5.57 -8.96 -17.76
N GLY A 283 5.31 -8.10 -16.77
CA GLY A 283 6.13 -6.93 -16.47
C GLY A 283 5.84 -5.70 -17.35
N LYS A 284 4.75 -5.69 -18.11
CA LYS A 284 4.32 -4.53 -18.91
C LYS A 284 3.85 -3.38 -18.01
N TYR A 285 3.07 -3.69 -16.98
CA TYR A 285 2.76 -2.75 -15.89
C TYR A 285 3.71 -2.95 -14.72
N LYS A 286 4.09 -1.87 -14.03
CA LYS A 286 5.20 -1.88 -13.06
C LYS A 286 4.71 -1.93 -11.63
N SER A 287 5.24 -2.84 -10.83
CA SER A 287 5.11 -2.78 -9.37
C SER A 287 6.29 -2.01 -8.81
N ILE A 288 6.10 -0.71 -8.54
CA ILE A 288 7.21 0.18 -8.16
C ILE A 288 7.64 -0.02 -6.70
N LEU A 289 8.96 -0.05 -6.49
CA LEU A 289 9.54 -0.06 -5.15
C LEU A 289 9.28 1.28 -4.48
N HIS A 290 8.72 1.26 -3.28
CA HIS A 290 8.36 2.46 -2.54
C HIS A 290 8.61 2.28 -1.04
N ARG A 291 8.66 3.38 -0.28
CA ARG A 291 8.84 3.41 1.18
C ARG A 291 8.10 4.58 1.80
N GLY A 292 8.01 4.61 3.14
CA GLY A 292 7.42 5.72 3.89
C GLY A 292 8.42 6.34 4.85
N LEU A 293 8.67 7.65 4.69
CA LEU A 293 9.41 8.45 5.65
C LEU A 293 8.55 8.84 6.85
N VAL A 294 9.22 9.06 7.98
CA VAL A 294 8.66 9.69 9.18
C VAL A 294 9.25 11.08 9.37
N ASN A 295 8.68 11.85 10.28
CA ASN A 295 9.15 13.20 10.60
C ASN A 295 8.92 13.51 12.08
N LYS A 296 9.56 14.58 12.58
CA LYS A 296 9.46 15.00 13.99
C LYS A 296 8.33 15.98 14.30
N GLU A 297 7.68 16.54 13.28
CA GLU A 297 6.79 17.70 13.42
C GLU A 297 5.30 17.31 13.46
N LYS A 298 4.90 16.35 12.63
CA LYS A 298 3.49 15.97 12.38
C LYS A 298 3.33 14.46 12.36
N VAL A 299 2.26 13.99 12.98
CA VAL A 299 1.77 12.62 12.81
C VAL A 299 1.27 12.46 11.38
N ARG A 300 1.75 11.42 10.70
CA ARG A 300 1.26 11.04 9.37
C ARG A 300 0.30 9.87 9.49
N ILE A 301 -0.78 9.91 8.74
CA ILE A 301 -1.74 8.79 8.65
C ILE A 301 -2.05 8.53 7.19
N SER A 302 -2.14 7.25 6.82
CA SER A 302 -2.56 6.83 5.49
C SER A 302 -3.54 5.65 5.57
N TRP A 303 -4.46 5.57 4.62
CA TRP A 303 -5.44 4.49 4.49
C TRP A 303 -5.18 3.75 3.18
N ALA A 304 -4.45 2.64 3.26
CA ALA A 304 -4.13 1.80 2.12
C ALA A 304 -5.16 0.68 1.99
N VAL A 305 -5.85 0.61 0.85
CA VAL A 305 -6.75 -0.49 0.51
C VAL A 305 -6.07 -1.36 -0.54
N PHE A 306 -5.69 -2.57 -0.15
CA PHE A 306 -5.07 -3.56 -1.01
C PHE A 306 -6.15 -4.41 -1.68
N CYS A 307 -6.13 -4.48 -3.00
CA CYS A 307 -7.01 -5.34 -3.78
C CYS A 307 -6.29 -6.66 -4.07
N GLU A 308 -6.67 -7.75 -3.40
CA GLU A 308 -5.93 -9.01 -3.38
C GLU A 308 -6.72 -10.14 -4.05
N PRO A 309 -6.05 -11.00 -4.85
CA PRO A 309 -6.65 -12.26 -5.27
C PRO A 309 -6.81 -13.23 -4.08
N PRO A 310 -7.65 -14.27 -4.21
CA PRO A 310 -7.73 -15.33 -3.21
C PRO A 310 -6.37 -16.01 -3.00
N LYS A 311 -5.94 -16.12 -1.74
CA LYS A 311 -4.57 -16.43 -1.35
C LYS A 311 -3.98 -17.70 -1.96
N GLU A 312 -4.79 -18.76 -2.06
CA GLU A 312 -4.36 -20.11 -2.46
C GLU A 312 -5.02 -20.63 -3.73
N LYS A 313 -6.16 -20.07 -4.13
CA LYS A 313 -7.00 -20.63 -5.21
C LYS A 313 -6.50 -20.31 -6.61
N ILE A 314 -5.82 -19.18 -6.77
CA ILE A 314 -5.35 -18.70 -8.07
C ILE A 314 -3.83 -18.86 -8.18
N ILE A 315 -3.38 -19.41 -9.31
CA ILE A 315 -1.97 -19.47 -9.69
C ILE A 315 -1.67 -18.23 -10.53
N LEU A 316 -0.86 -17.32 -9.98
CA LEU A 316 -0.37 -16.13 -10.64
C LEU A 316 0.81 -16.51 -11.55
N GLN A 317 0.68 -16.19 -12.83
CA GLN A 317 1.72 -16.35 -13.85
C GLN A 317 1.44 -15.39 -15.01
N PRO A 318 2.43 -15.06 -15.86
CA PRO A 318 2.20 -14.28 -17.07
C PRO A 318 1.06 -14.86 -17.90
N LEU A 319 0.14 -13.99 -18.33
CA LEU A 319 -0.96 -14.43 -19.19
C LEU A 319 -0.41 -14.90 -20.53
N PRO A 320 -0.98 -15.97 -21.15
CA PRO A 320 -0.50 -16.47 -22.43
C PRO A 320 -0.40 -15.40 -23.51
N GLU A 321 -1.34 -14.45 -23.54
CA GLU A 321 -1.39 -13.34 -24.49
C GLU A 321 -0.29 -12.28 -24.28
N THR A 322 0.39 -12.33 -23.13
CA THR A 322 1.48 -11.40 -22.77
C THR A 322 2.86 -12.02 -22.93
N VAL A 323 2.93 -13.24 -23.46
CA VAL A 323 4.16 -14.01 -23.66
C VAL A 323 4.30 -14.36 -25.13
N SER A 324 5.52 -14.25 -25.66
CA SER A 324 5.88 -14.71 -27.01
C SER A 324 7.31 -15.28 -27.00
N GLU A 325 7.82 -15.70 -28.16
CA GLU A 325 9.23 -16.11 -28.28
C GLU A 325 10.18 -14.93 -28.02
N GLU A 326 9.79 -13.72 -28.42
CA GLU A 326 10.53 -12.47 -28.19
C GLU A 326 10.36 -11.93 -26.77
N GLU A 327 9.21 -12.19 -26.13
CA GLU A 327 8.88 -11.79 -24.76
C GLU A 327 8.62 -13.05 -23.89
N PRO A 328 9.65 -13.82 -23.51
CA PRO A 328 9.46 -15.04 -22.72
C PRO A 328 8.90 -14.72 -21.32
N PRO A 329 8.32 -15.72 -20.62
CA PRO A 329 7.73 -15.49 -19.31
C PRO A 329 8.81 -15.09 -18.28
N ARG A 330 8.64 -13.91 -17.68
CA ARG A 330 9.61 -13.33 -16.72
C ARG A 330 9.40 -13.81 -15.29
N TYR A 331 8.23 -14.37 -14.99
CA TYR A 331 7.82 -14.75 -13.65
C TYR A 331 7.39 -16.23 -13.63
N PRO A 332 7.90 -17.05 -12.69
CA PRO A 332 7.44 -18.42 -12.53
C PRO A 332 6.05 -18.44 -11.85
N PRO A 333 5.24 -19.48 -12.10
CA PRO A 333 3.92 -19.61 -11.51
C PRO A 333 3.99 -19.76 -9.98
N ARG A 334 3.15 -19.00 -9.26
CA ARG A 334 2.98 -19.10 -7.80
C ARG A 334 1.56 -18.73 -7.39
N THR A 335 1.04 -19.31 -6.32
CA THR A 335 -0.12 -18.72 -5.65
C THR A 335 0.24 -17.38 -4.99
N PHE A 336 -0.76 -16.58 -4.62
CA PHE A 336 -0.53 -15.31 -3.93
C PHE A 336 0.22 -15.51 -2.60
N VAL A 337 -0.14 -16.54 -1.82
CA VAL A 337 0.58 -16.87 -0.57
C VAL A 337 2.02 -17.32 -0.83
N GLN A 338 2.25 -18.15 -1.86
CA GLN A 338 3.61 -18.57 -2.24
C GLN A 338 4.47 -17.39 -2.69
N HIS A 339 3.88 -16.39 -3.35
CA HIS A 339 4.60 -15.18 -3.75
C HIS A 339 5.00 -14.33 -2.53
N ILE A 340 4.10 -14.16 -1.55
CA ILE A 340 4.41 -13.50 -0.27
C ILE A 340 5.55 -14.23 0.44
N GLU A 341 5.43 -15.55 0.62
CA GLU A 341 6.45 -16.39 1.28
C GLU A 341 7.80 -16.29 0.57
N HIS A 342 7.82 -16.35 -0.76
CA HIS A 342 9.03 -16.20 -1.55
C HIS A 342 9.71 -14.84 -1.34
N LYS A 343 8.95 -13.73 -1.25
CA LYS A 343 9.53 -12.41 -0.96
C LYS A 343 10.10 -12.33 0.46
N LEU A 344 9.41 -12.90 1.45
CA LEU A 344 9.91 -12.96 2.83
C LEU A 344 11.19 -13.80 2.93
N PHE A 345 11.23 -14.93 2.22
CA PHE A 345 12.40 -15.81 2.18
C PHE A 345 13.60 -15.15 1.50
N ARG A 346 13.41 -14.53 0.33
CA ARG A 346 14.49 -13.81 -0.37
C ARG A 346 15.07 -12.67 0.46
N ARG A 347 14.21 -11.87 1.10
CA ARG A 347 14.66 -10.83 2.04
C ARG A 347 15.53 -11.42 3.16
N THR A 348 15.17 -12.60 3.66
CA THR A 348 15.97 -13.28 4.69
C THR A 348 17.34 -13.72 4.14
N GLN A 349 17.43 -14.25 2.92
CA GLN A 349 18.70 -14.67 2.32
C GLN A 349 19.64 -13.50 1.98
N ASP A 350 19.12 -12.45 1.33
CA ASP A 350 19.93 -11.27 0.95
C ASP A 350 20.61 -10.64 2.19
N LEU A 351 19.92 -10.65 3.33
CA LEU A 351 20.47 -10.20 4.62
C LEU A 351 21.54 -11.14 5.20
N HIS A 352 21.44 -12.46 4.99
CA HIS A 352 22.49 -13.40 5.43
C HIS A 352 23.75 -13.25 4.57
N SER A 353 23.61 -13.09 3.26
CA SER A 353 24.74 -12.86 2.35
C SER A 353 25.50 -11.57 2.65
N ASN A 354 24.80 -10.50 3.05
CA ASN A 354 25.43 -9.23 3.47
C ASN A 354 26.09 -9.30 4.87
N ARG A 355 25.76 -10.29 5.70
CA ARG A 355 26.42 -10.52 7.00
C ARG A 355 27.68 -11.37 6.92
N ILE A 356 27.78 -12.26 5.93
CA ILE A 356 28.96 -13.13 5.72
C ILE A 356 30.07 -12.38 4.94
N SER A 357 29.72 -11.27 4.30
CA SER A 357 30.63 -10.44 3.49
C SER A 357 31.16 -9.18 4.21
N LYS A 358 30.87 -9.03 5.51
CA LYS A 358 31.52 -8.09 6.44
C LYS A 358 32.27 -8.91 7.49
#